data_AF-A0A0K8Q7Y2-F1
#
_entry.id   AF-A0A0K8Q7Y2-F1
#
_cell.length_a   1.000
_cell.length_b   1.000
_cell.length_c   1.000
_cell.angle_alpha   90.00
_cell.angle_beta   90.00
_cell.angle_gamma   90.00
#
_symmetry.space_group_name_H-M   'P 1'
#
loop_
_entity.id
_entity.type
_entity.pdbx_description
1 polymer ?
#
loop_
_entity_poly.entity_id
_entity_poly.type
_entity_poly.pdbx_seq_one_letter_code
_entity_poly.pdbx_strand_id
1 'polypeptide(L)' 'MTYSAAENRYESMPYRRVGRSGLKLPPISLGLWHNFGDDKRFDEQRAILRRAFDLGVNHFDLANNYGPPDGPRKQTSADT' A
#
# COMPACT_ATOMS: atom_id res chain seq x y z
N MET A 1 7.98 14.75 11.60
CA MET A 1 8.79 14.87 10.36
C MET A 1 7.96 14.46 9.16
N THR A 2 8.02 15.21 8.08
CA THR A 2 7.39 14.89 6.80
C THR A 2 8.12 13.71 6.16
N TYR A 3 7.38 12.76 5.57
CA TYR A 3 7.99 11.65 4.83
C TYR A 3 8.42 12.11 3.44
N SER A 4 9.65 11.78 3.06
CA SER A 4 10.16 11.87 1.70
C SER A 4 10.46 10.45 1.21
N ALA A 5 9.94 10.10 0.04
CA ALA A 5 10.16 8.78 -0.54
C ALA A 5 11.58 8.63 -1.06
N ALA A 6 12.13 7.41 -1.00
CA ALA A 6 13.46 7.11 -1.51
C ALA A 6 13.58 7.51 -2.99
N GLU A 7 14.58 8.33 -3.33
CA GLU A 7 14.75 8.88 -4.69
C GLU A 7 14.98 7.78 -5.73
N ASN A 8 15.65 6.70 -5.33
CA ASN A 8 16.01 5.56 -6.16
C ASN A 8 14.97 4.43 -6.21
N ARG A 9 13.76 4.63 -5.67
CA ARG A 9 12.73 3.57 -5.55
C ARG A 9 12.32 2.89 -6.85
N TYR A 10 12.62 3.48 -8.01
CA TYR A 10 12.30 2.94 -9.32
C TYR A 10 13.50 2.34 -10.07
N GLU A 11 14.70 2.42 -9.50
CA GLU A 11 15.92 1.94 -10.17
C GLU A 11 16.02 0.41 -10.19
N SER A 12 15.52 -0.26 -9.15
CA SER A 12 15.68 -1.72 -8.97
C SER A 12 14.41 -2.53 -9.17
N MET A 13 13.22 -1.95 -8.99
CA MET A 13 11.95 -2.65 -9.16
C MET A 13 11.59 -2.77 -10.66
N PRO A 14 11.54 -3.97 -11.25
CA PRO A 14 11.04 -4.12 -12.61
C PRO A 14 9.52 -3.94 -12.65
N TYR A 15 8.98 -3.47 -13.77
CA TYR A 15 7.53 -3.31 -13.95
C TYR A 15 7.03 -4.11 -15.14
N ARG A 16 5.94 -4.87 -14.94
CA ARG A 16 5.36 -5.79 -15.92
C ARG A 16 4.03 -5.28 -16.41
N ARG A 17 3.80 -5.37 -17.73
CA ARG A 17 2.53 -4.96 -18.34
C ARG A 17 1.40 -5.91 -17.93
N VAL A 18 0.24 -5.36 -17.60
CA VAL A 18 -0.97 -6.14 -17.30
C VAL A 18 -1.68 -6.48 -18.60
N GLY A 19 -1.51 -7.72 -19.06
CA GLY A 19 -2.10 -8.20 -20.31
C GLY A 19 -1.75 -7.31 -21.50
N ARG A 20 -2.78 -6.90 -22.27
CA ARG A 20 -2.64 -6.00 -23.43
C ARG A 20 -2.84 -4.52 -23.08
N SER A 21 -2.97 -4.17 -21.80
CA SER A 21 -3.22 -2.80 -21.37
C SER A 21 -1.95 -1.93 -21.36
N GLY A 22 -2.12 -0.61 -21.21
CA GLY A 22 -1.04 0.34 -20.95
C GLY A 22 -0.41 0.21 -19.55
N LEU A 23 -1.14 -0.41 -18.61
CA LEU A 23 -0.80 -0.45 -17.19
C LEU A 23 0.40 -1.37 -16.93
N LYS A 24 1.34 -0.90 -16.12
CA LYS A 24 2.45 -1.72 -15.60
C LYS A 24 2.37 -1.81 -14.08
N LEU A 25 2.51 -3.01 -13.55
CA LEU A 25 2.50 -3.31 -12.12
C LEU A 25 3.85 -3.88 -11.67
N PRO A 26 4.21 -3.75 -10.39
CA PRO A 26 5.42 -4.37 -9.87
C PRO A 26 5.18 -5.89 -9.77
N PRO A 27 6.22 -6.73 -9.91
CA PRO A 27 6.09 -8.18 -9.70
C PRO A 27 5.66 -8.54 -8.28
N ILE A 28 5.87 -7.63 -7.32
CA ILE A 28 5.46 -7.76 -5.93
C ILE A 28 4.56 -6.56 -5.60
N SER A 29 3.33 -6.85 -5.17
CA SER A 29 2.34 -5.85 -4.72
C SER A 29 2.09 -6.01 -3.22
N LEU A 30 1.57 -4.98 -2.55
CA LEU A 30 1.22 -5.04 -1.13
C LEU A 30 -0.30 -5.14 -0.96
N GLY A 31 -0.78 -6.29 -0.46
CA GLY A 31 -2.17 -6.45 -0.05
C GLY A 31 -2.39 -6.03 1.40
N LEU A 32 -3.51 -5.36 1.68
CA LEU A 32 -3.83 -4.80 3.00
C LEU A 32 -4.83 -5.65 3.79
N TRP A 33 -4.97 -6.94 3.47
CA TRP A 33 -5.96 -7.82 4.08
C TRP A 33 -5.75 -7.98 5.60
N HIS A 34 -4.52 -8.27 5.99
CA HIS A 34 -4.10 -8.31 7.38
C HIS A 34 -3.14 -7.16 7.69
N ASN A 35 -3.08 -6.77 8.95
CA ASN A 35 -2.18 -5.75 9.50
C ASN A 35 -2.56 -4.28 9.23
N PHE A 36 -3.73 -4.02 8.64
CA PHE A 36 -4.24 -2.66 8.34
C PHE A 36 -5.64 -2.41 8.91
N GLY A 37 -6.03 -3.17 9.94
CA GLY A 37 -7.24 -2.95 10.73
C GLY A 37 -7.00 -2.02 11.92
N ASP A 38 -8.08 -1.60 12.58
CA ASP A 38 -8.04 -0.73 13.77
C ASP A 38 -7.37 -1.41 14.97
N ASP A 39 -7.21 -2.73 14.92
CA ASP A 39 -6.49 -3.54 15.92
C ASP A 39 -4.96 -3.42 15.82
N LYS A 40 -4.43 -2.67 14.83
CA LYS A 40 -2.99 -2.44 14.62
C LYS A 40 -2.60 -0.99 14.79
N ARG A 41 -1.42 -0.76 15.34
CA ARG A 41 -0.88 0.59 15.55
C ARG A 41 -0.69 1.30 14.21
N PHE A 42 -1.26 2.51 14.09
CA PHE A 42 -1.16 3.32 12.88
C PHE A 42 0.28 3.57 12.41
N ASP A 43 1.22 3.74 13.35
CA ASP A 43 2.64 3.93 13.03
C ASP A 43 3.26 2.72 12.32
N GLU A 44 2.84 1.50 12.69
CA GLU A 44 3.31 0.27 12.06
C GLU A 44 2.74 0.14 10.65
N GLN A 45 1.44 0.40 10.48
CA GLN A 45 0.79 0.46 9.17
C GLN A 45 1.51 1.44 8.24
N ARG A 46 1.79 2.65 8.76
CA ARG A 46 2.50 3.71 8.04
C ARG A 46 3.93 3.33 7.69
N ALA A 47 4.64 2.64 8.59
CA ALA A 47 6.00 2.16 8.32
C ALA A 47 6.03 1.12 7.20
N ILE A 48 5.06 0.18 7.19
CA ILE A 48 4.94 -0.85 6.14
C ILE A 48 4.68 -0.20 4.77
N LEU A 49 3.72 0.74 4.68
CA LEU A 49 3.40 1.43 3.43
C LEU A 49 4.60 2.20 2.86
N ARG A 50 5.28 2.97 3.72
CA ARG A 50 6.47 3.75 3.32
C ARG A 50 7.58 2.83 2.83
N ARG A 51 7.86 1.74 3.56
CA ARG A 51 8.90 0.79 3.15
C ARG A 51 8.57 0.12 1.81
N ALA A 52 7.33 -0.28 1.60
CA ALA A 52 6.91 -0.86 0.32
C ALA A 52 7.11 0.14 -0.84
N PHE A 53 6.71 1.41 -0.64
CA PHE A 53 6.88 2.44 -1.65
C PHE A 53 8.34 2.80 -1.92
N ASP A 54 9.18 2.86 -0.88
CA ASP A 54 10.62 3.08 -1.00
C ASP A 54 11.32 1.94 -1.76
N LEU A 55 10.73 0.74 -1.76
CA LEU A 55 11.18 -0.42 -2.53
C LEU A 55 10.59 -0.49 -3.96
N GLY A 56 9.79 0.50 -4.37
CA GLY A 56 9.20 0.57 -5.70
C GLY A 56 7.83 -0.11 -5.84
N VAL A 57 7.22 -0.61 -4.76
CA VAL A 57 5.84 -1.08 -4.82
C VAL A 57 4.92 0.12 -5.06
N ASN A 58 4.22 0.13 -6.20
CA ASN A 58 3.23 1.15 -6.56
C ASN A 58 1.81 0.58 -6.73
N HIS A 59 1.59 -0.66 -6.27
CA HIS A 59 0.30 -1.32 -6.28
C HIS A 59 -0.06 -1.78 -4.85
N PHE A 60 -1.12 -1.16 -4.32
CA PHE A 60 -1.67 -1.44 -3.01
C PHE A 60 -3.08 -1.98 -3.19
N ASP A 61 -3.30 -3.21 -2.74
CA ASP A 61 -4.55 -3.93 -2.96
C ASP A 61 -5.42 -3.90 -1.69
N LEU A 62 -6.69 -3.52 -1.87
CA LEU A 62 -7.68 -3.35 -0.81
C LEU A 62 -9.01 -3.98 -1.23
N ALA A 63 -9.78 -4.42 -0.23
CA ALA A 63 -11.19 -4.75 -0.41
C ALA A 63 -12.05 -4.10 0.69
N ASN A 64 -13.36 -4.05 0.45
CA ASN A 64 -14.34 -3.47 1.35
C ASN A 64 -14.34 -4.10 2.74
N ASN A 65 -14.02 -5.39 2.86
CA ASN A 65 -14.02 -6.18 4.09
C ASN A 65 -12.61 -6.52 4.62
N TYR A 66 -11.56 -5.82 4.18
CA TYR A 66 -10.20 -6.06 4.70
C TYR A 66 -10.03 -5.52 6.13
N GLY A 67 -9.55 -6.39 7.01
CA GLY A 67 -9.37 -6.14 8.44
C GLY A 67 -10.60 -6.56 9.26
N PRO A 68 -10.44 -6.82 10.57
CA PRO A 68 -11.58 -6.99 11.47
C PRO A 68 -12.17 -5.63 11.90
N PRO A 69 -13.49 -5.53 12.17
CA PRO A 69 -14.53 -6.51 11.86
C PRO A 69 -14.89 -6.54 10.36
N ASP A 70 -15.43 -7.67 9.89
CA ASP A 70 -15.89 -7.83 8.51
C ASP A 70 -17.04 -6.85 8.19
N GLY A 71 -16.72 -5.76 7.49
CA GLY A 71 -17.71 -4.76 7.09
C GLY A 71 -17.07 -3.64 6.27
N PRO A 72 -17.86 -2.88 5.48
CA PRO A 72 -17.34 -1.78 4.68
C PRO A 72 -16.59 -0.79 5.59
N ARG A 73 -15.29 -0.61 5.32
CA ARG A 73 -14.43 0.35 6.04
C ARG A 73 -15.07 1.74 5.96
N LYS A 74 -15.59 2.24 7.09
CA LYS A 74 -15.92 3.67 7.20
C LYS A 74 -14.61 4.42 7.03
N GLN A 75 -14.58 5.30 6.05
CA GLN A 75 -13.42 6.15 5.78
C GLN A 75 -13.14 6.94 7.06
N THR A 76 -12.01 6.69 7.72
CA THR A 76 -11.45 7.65 8.67
C THR A 76 -11.18 8.90 7.85
N SER A 77 -12.05 9.90 8.00
CA SER A 77 -11.82 11.25 7.52
C SER A 77 -10.47 11.67 8.09
N ALA A 78 -9.53 11.95 7.19
CA ALA A 78 -8.34 12.69 7.53
C ALA A 78 -8.79 14.13 7.80
N ASP A 79 -9.28 14.40 9.00
CA ASP A 79 -9.62 15.75 9.44
C ASP A 79 -8.84 16.11 10.71
N THR A 80 -8.01 17.14 10.52
CA THR A 80 -7.22 17.97 11.46
C THR A 80 -5.88 17.45 11.96
#